data_AF-A0A4V6WP10-F1
#
_entry.id   AF-A0A4V6WP10-F1
#
_cell.length_a   1.000
_cell.length_b   1.000
_cell.length_c   1.000
_cell.angle_alpha   90.00
_cell.angle_beta   90.00
_cell.angle_gamma   90.00
#
_symmetry.space_group_name_H-M   'P 1'
#
loop_
_entity.id
_entity.type
_entity.pdbx_description
1 polymer ?
#
loop_
_entity_poly.entity_id
_entity_poly.type
_entity_poly.pdbx_seq_one_letter_code
_entity_poly.pdbx_strand_id
1 'polypeptide(L)'
;MLLQILVHKSHDLLQEEIGIAIYSMASVDFNGFFAAFLPEFLTSCDGVDANQKNVLGRNFKMDGDLPSFTQNVYSLVNDLRYYRLCNDSLPPGTMKL
;
A
#
# COMPACT_ATOMS: atom_id res chain seq x y z
N MET A 1 -10.92 -3.48 -4.06
CA MET A 1 -10.89 -2.77 -2.76
C MET A 1 -10.29 -1.36 -2.95
N LEU A 2 -10.68 -0.33 -2.19
CA LEU A 2 -10.27 1.08 -2.42
C LEU A 2 -8.75 1.31 -2.57
N LEU A 3 -7.92 0.59 -1.79
CA LEU A 3 -6.46 0.60 -1.95
C LEU A 3 -6.00 0.08 -3.32
N GLN A 4 -6.66 -0.94 -3.88
CA GLN A 4 -6.36 -1.40 -5.24
C GLN A 4 -6.71 -0.34 -6.28
N ILE A 5 -7.73 0.50 -6.05
CA ILE A 5 -8.08 1.60 -6.97
C ILE A 5 -6.97 2.66 -6.98
N LEU A 6 -6.41 3.00 -5.82
CA LEU A 6 -5.21 3.86 -5.73
C LEU A 6 -4.01 3.27 -6.47
N VAL A 7 -3.82 1.96 -6.37
CA VAL A 7 -2.71 1.26 -7.04
C VAL A 7 -2.86 1.26 -8.56
N HIS A 8 -4.07 1.17 -9.10
CA HIS A 8 -4.34 1.10 -10.55
C HIS A 8 -4.56 2.48 -11.22
N LYS A 9 -4.48 3.58 -10.46
CA LYS A 9 -4.52 4.99 -10.93
C LYS A 9 -5.67 5.32 -11.89
N SER A 10 -6.88 4.87 -11.58
CA SER A 10 -8.09 5.37 -12.26
C SER A 10 -8.49 6.69 -11.58
N HIS A 11 -8.05 7.82 -12.16
CA HIS A 11 -8.36 9.21 -11.76
C HIS A 11 -7.53 9.78 -10.58
N ASP A 12 -6.52 10.61 -10.90
CA ASP A 12 -5.87 11.51 -9.93
C ASP A 12 -6.86 12.41 -9.18
N LEU A 13 -8.03 12.65 -9.80
CA LEU A 13 -9.13 13.45 -9.24
C LEU A 13 -9.83 12.82 -8.04
N LEU A 14 -9.64 11.52 -7.76
CA LEU A 14 -10.32 10.80 -6.67
C LEU A 14 -9.37 10.30 -5.57
N GLN A 15 -8.07 10.57 -5.67
CA GLN A 15 -7.10 10.04 -4.71
C GLN A 15 -7.36 10.58 -3.29
N GLU A 16 -7.71 11.85 -3.19
CA GLU A 16 -8.01 12.52 -1.92
C GLU A 16 -9.25 11.91 -1.25
N GLU A 17 -10.33 11.75 -1.99
CA GLU A 17 -11.58 11.15 -1.50
C GLU A 17 -11.38 9.68 -1.12
N ILE A 18 -10.59 8.93 -1.89
CA ILE A 18 -10.25 7.54 -1.55
C ILE A 18 -9.39 7.50 -0.29
N GLY A 19 -8.42 8.40 -0.14
CA GLY A 19 -7.59 8.53 1.06
C GLY A 19 -8.43 8.82 2.30
N ILE A 20 -9.37 9.75 2.20
CA ILE A 20 -10.33 10.07 3.27
C ILE A 20 -11.20 8.87 3.59
N ALA A 21 -11.73 8.16 2.58
CA ALA A 21 -12.54 6.96 2.80
C ALA A 21 -11.75 5.85 3.51
N ILE A 22 -10.49 5.61 3.12
CA ILE A 22 -9.61 4.65 3.79
C ILE A 22 -9.35 5.07 5.24
N TYR A 23 -9.09 6.36 5.48
CA TYR A 23 -8.95 6.88 6.84
C TYR A 23 -10.22 6.68 7.66
N SER A 24 -11.40 7.00 7.12
CA SER A 24 -12.66 6.83 7.83
C SER A 24 -12.88 5.37 8.23
N MET A 25 -12.58 4.41 7.34
CA MET A 25 -12.65 2.99 7.67
C MET A 25 -11.59 2.57 8.71
N ALA A 26 -10.35 3.03 8.56
CA ALA A 26 -9.26 2.73 9.50
C ALA A 26 -9.51 3.34 10.88
N SER A 27 -10.14 4.52 10.95
CA SER A 27 -10.40 5.25 12.20
C SER A 27 -11.39 4.55 13.13
N VAL A 28 -12.19 3.60 12.61
CA VAL A 28 -13.07 2.75 13.42
C VAL A 28 -12.26 1.82 14.32
N ASP A 29 -11.14 1.28 13.81
CA ASP A 29 -10.20 0.46 14.57
C ASP A 29 -8.82 0.49 13.90
N PHE A 30 -8.00 1.47 14.29
CA PHE A 30 -6.64 1.58 13.76
C PHE A 30 -5.80 0.36 14.11
N ASN A 31 -5.98 -0.22 15.30
CA ASN A 31 -5.21 -1.38 15.71
C ASN A 31 -5.52 -2.58 14.81
N GLY A 32 -6.80 -2.84 14.53
CA GLY A 32 -7.21 -3.88 13.57
C GLY A 32 -6.74 -3.59 12.14
N PHE A 33 -6.77 -2.32 11.71
CA PHE A 33 -6.26 -1.93 10.41
C PHE A 33 -4.77 -2.26 10.25
N PHE A 34 -3.94 -1.88 11.23
CA PHE A 34 -2.50 -2.06 11.17
C PHE A 34 -2.05 -3.50 11.47
N ALA A 35 -2.71 -4.20 12.39
CA ALA A 35 -2.31 -5.53 12.83
C ALA A 35 -2.81 -6.66 11.93
N ALA A 36 -3.92 -6.47 11.22
CA ALA A 36 -4.53 -7.51 10.40
C ALA A 36 -4.68 -7.09 8.94
N PHE A 37 -5.43 -6.03 8.69
CA PHE A 37 -5.83 -5.66 7.33
C PHE A 37 -4.64 -5.27 6.44
N LEU A 38 -3.73 -4.41 6.91
CA LEU A 38 -2.59 -3.95 6.13
C LEU A 38 -1.62 -5.10 5.77
N PRO A 39 -1.22 -5.98 6.70
CA PRO A 39 -0.47 -7.20 6.38
C PRO A 39 -1.18 -8.07 5.35
N GLU A 40 -2.48 -8.34 5.53
CA GLU A 40 -3.27 -9.16 4.62
C GLU A 40 -3.33 -8.55 3.21
N PHE A 41 -3.57 -7.24 3.11
CA PHE A 41 -3.53 -6.49 1.87
C PHE A 41 -2.17 -6.63 1.16
N LEU A 42 -1.05 -6.47 1.88
CA LEU A 42 0.29 -6.62 1.31
C LEU A 42 0.56 -8.05 0.84
N THR A 43 0.11 -9.07 1.57
CA THR A 43 0.24 -10.46 1.13
C THR A 43 -0.51 -10.72 -0.17
N SER A 44 -1.68 -10.11 -0.36
CA SER A 44 -2.48 -10.21 -1.59
C SER A 44 -1.91 -9.49 -2.80
N CYS A 45 -0.85 -8.69 -2.64
CA CYS A 45 -0.25 -7.94 -3.74
C CYS A 45 0.69 -8.82 -4.56
N ASP A 46 0.38 -8.97 -5.85
CA ASP A 46 1.27 -9.62 -6.82
C ASP A 46 2.39 -8.70 -7.30
N GLY A 47 3.42 -9.27 -7.92
CA GLY A 47 4.55 -8.54 -8.52
C GLY A 47 5.56 -7.96 -7.52
N VAL A 48 5.44 -8.31 -6.24
CA VAL A 48 6.37 -7.96 -5.16
C VAL A 48 6.68 -9.17 -4.30
N ASP A 49 7.95 -9.32 -3.91
CA ASP A 49 8.41 -10.46 -3.11
C ASP A 49 8.12 -10.30 -1.60
N ALA A 50 8.37 -11.35 -0.82
CA ALA A 50 8.10 -11.36 0.62
C ALA A 50 8.94 -10.33 1.40
N ASN A 51 10.19 -10.08 0.98
CA ASN A 51 11.05 -9.11 1.62
C ASN A 51 10.57 -7.67 1.35
N GLN A 52 10.21 -7.36 0.10
CA GLN A 52 9.62 -6.08 -0.29
C GLN A 52 8.31 -5.82 0.46
N LYS A 53 7.43 -6.82 0.59
CA LYS A 53 6.19 -6.74 1.40
C LYS A 53 6.49 -6.42 2.86
N ASN A 54 7.48 -7.07 3.47
CA ASN A 54 7.89 -6.79 4.85
C ASN A 54 8.45 -5.37 5.02
N VAL A 55 9.24 -4.88 4.07
CA VAL A 55 9.77 -3.50 4.08
C VAL A 55 8.63 -2.48 3.98
N LEU A 56 7.67 -2.69 3.06
CA LEU A 56 6.48 -1.84 2.90
C LEU A 56 5.66 -1.77 4.20
N GLY A 57 5.38 -2.92 4.83
CA GLY A 57 4.64 -2.97 6.08
C GLY A 57 5.37 -2.27 7.23
N ARG A 58 6.69 -2.45 7.34
CA ARG A 58 7.52 -1.82 8.38
C ARG A 58 7.64 -0.30 8.19
N ASN A 59 7.67 0.18 6.95
CA ASN A 59 7.80 1.60 6.65
C ASN A 59 6.47 2.37 6.80
N PHE A 60 5.34 1.67 6.87
CA PHE A 60 4.05 2.29 7.12
C PHE A 60 3.97 2.75 8.58
N LYS A 61 3.99 4.07 8.80
CA LYS A 61 3.87 4.65 10.14
C LYS A 61 2.41 4.63 10.61
N MET A 62 2.21 4.25 11.87
CA MET A 62 0.91 4.26 12.54
C MET A 62 0.55 5.68 13.02
N ASP A 63 0.49 6.63 12.09
CA ASP A 63 0.08 8.00 12.39
C ASP A 63 -1.46 8.09 12.31
N GLY A 64 -2.07 8.61 13.38
CA GLY A 64 -3.53 8.61 13.56
C GLY A 64 -4.23 9.88 13.05
N ASP A 65 -3.50 10.93 12.69
CA ASP A 65 -4.08 12.12 12.08
C ASP A 65 -4.28 11.93 10.56
N LEU A 66 -5.38 12.46 10.05
CA LEU A 66 -5.79 12.31 8.64
C LEU A 66 -4.70 12.73 7.63
N PRO A 67 -4.01 13.88 7.79
CA PRO A 67 -2.95 14.27 6.86
C PRO A 67 -1.79 13.27 6.82
N SER A 68 -1.30 12.84 7.98
CA SER A 68 -0.18 11.89 8.05
C SER A 68 -0.58 10.51 7.54
N PHE A 69 -1.78 10.04 7.90
CA PHE A 69 -2.30 8.75 7.43
C PHE A 69 -2.42 8.71 5.90
N THR A 70 -3.05 9.73 5.31
CA THR A 70 -3.22 9.80 3.84
C THR A 70 -1.88 9.88 3.13
N GLN A 71 -0.93 10.64 3.66
CA GLN A 71 0.44 10.69 3.14
C GLN A 71 1.17 9.33 3.22
N ASN A 72 0.96 8.57 4.31
CA ASN A 72 1.52 7.23 4.48
C ASN A 72 0.89 6.25 3.48
N VAL A 73 -0.42 6.34 3.23
CA VAL A 73 -1.11 5.55 2.19
C VAL A 73 -0.56 5.86 0.79
N TYR A 74 -0.36 7.14 0.45
CA TYR A 74 0.21 7.50 -0.86
C TYR A 74 1.65 7.03 -1.02
N SER A 75 2.46 7.15 0.03
CA SER A 75 3.84 6.64 0.03
C SER A 75 3.86 5.12 -0.18
N LEU A 76 3.02 4.38 0.55
CA LEU A 76 2.87 2.93 0.39
C LEU A 76 2.53 2.54 -1.05
N VAL A 77 1.54 3.21 -1.65
CA VAL A 77 1.10 2.95 -3.02
C VAL A 77 2.22 3.24 -4.02
N ASN A 78 2.97 4.33 -3.83
CA ASN A 78 4.09 4.69 -4.69
C ASN A 78 5.23 3.66 -4.60
N ASP A 79 5.61 3.25 -3.39
CA ASP A 79 6.68 2.27 -3.17
C ASP A 79 6.30 0.91 -3.75
N LEU A 80 5.05 0.48 -3.57
CA LEU A 80 4.54 -0.78 -4.13
C LEU A 80 4.59 -0.76 -5.67
N ARG A 81 4.26 0.37 -6.29
CA ARG A 81 4.36 0.53 -7.75
C ARG A 81 5.80 0.54 -8.22
N TYR A 82 6.69 1.19 -7.47
CA TYR A 82 8.12 1.21 -7.77
C TYR A 82 8.69 -0.21 -7.76
N TYR A 83 8.40 -1.01 -6.72
CA TYR A 83 8.86 -2.39 -6.67
C TYR A 83 8.32 -3.24 -7.82
N ARG A 84 7.02 -3.12 -8.16
CA ARG A 84 6.45 -3.81 -9.33
C ARG A 84 7.17 -3.44 -10.62
N LEU A 85 7.36 -2.15 -10.86
CA LEU A 85 8.04 -1.66 -12.06
C LEU A 85 9.48 -2.19 -12.13
N CYS A 86 10.22 -2.16 -11.02
CA CYS A 86 11.57 -2.69 -10.95
C CYS A 86 11.60 -4.20 -11.21
N ASN A 87 10.69 -4.96 -10.61
CA ASN A 87 10.60 -6.41 -10.78
C ASN A 87 10.21 -6.80 -12.22
N ASP A 88 9.30 -6.04 -12.85
CA ASP A 88 8.89 -6.22 -14.25
C ASP A 88 10.00 -5.84 -15.23
N SER A 89 10.87 -4.89 -14.85
CA SER A 89 12.02 -4.45 -15.65
C SER A 89 13.20 -5.42 -15.59
N LEU A 90 13.23 -6.34 -14.62
CA LEU A 90 14.26 -7.35 -14.52
C LEU A 90 14.05 -8.44 -15.58
N PRO A 91 15.11 -8.88 -16.28
CA PRO A 91 14.98 -9.94 -17.28
C PRO A 91 14.41 -11.23 -16.64
N PRO A 92 13.57 -11.99 -17.37
CA PRO A 92 12.96 -13.21 -16.84
C PRO A 92 14.05 -14.23 -16.49
N GLY A 93 14.40 -14.32 -15.21
CA GLY A 93 15.46 -15.20 -14.71
C GLY A 93 16.09 -14.79 -13.37
N THR A 94 15.94 -13.54 -12.92
CA THR A 94 16.60 -13.05 -11.69
C THR A 94 15.80 -13.23 -10.40
N MET A 95 14.51 -13.57 -10.46
CA MET A 95 13.71 -13.82 -9.25
C MET A 95 13.65 -15.31 -8.92
N LYS A 96 14.69 -15.81 -8.25
CA LYS A 96 14.63 -17.05 -7.44
C LYS A 96 15.59 -16.95 -6.27
N LEU A 97 15.04 -16.71 -5.08
CA LEU A 97 15.12 -17.55 -3.86
C LEU A 97 14.63 -16.75 -2.66
#